data_AF-A0A101V0X0-F1
#
_entry.id   AF-A0A101V0X0-F1
#
_cell.length_a   1.000
_cell.length_b   1.000
_cell.length_c   1.000
_cell.angle_alpha   90.00
_cell.angle_beta   90.00
_cell.angle_gamma   90.00
#
_symmetry.space_group_name_H-M   'P 1'
#
loop_
_entity.id
_entity.type
_entity.pdbx_description
1 polymer ?
#
loop_
_entity_poly.entity_id
_entity_poly.type
_entity_poly.pdbx_seq_one_letter_code
_entity_poly.pdbx_strand_id
1 'polypeptide(L)'
;MKKFKPQPGFVVQAYRFALDPNAAQERALRSHCGAARAAYNWAVARVEASWWQRRAEESYGIPEAELTQWRPWSLPALRKAFNEGKHSDPRCAHW
;
A
#
# COMPACT_ATOMS: atom_id res chain seq x y z
N MET A 1 9.49 13.37 25.89
CA MET A 1 8.86 12.03 25.74
C MET A 1 8.89 11.30 27.08
N LYS A 2 7.79 10.64 27.45
CA LYS A 2 7.70 9.83 28.67
C LYS A 2 8.52 8.54 28.45
N LYS A 3 9.55 8.29 29.26
CA LYS A 3 10.34 7.06 29.18
C LYS A 3 9.54 5.89 29.77
N PHE A 4 9.54 4.74 29.10
CA PHE A 4 8.94 3.52 29.63
C PHE A 4 9.63 3.11 30.94
N LYS A 5 8.84 2.80 31.97
CA LYS A 5 9.34 2.26 33.25
C LYS A 5 8.82 0.83 33.40
N PRO A 6 9.69 -0.20 33.44
CA PRO A 6 9.25 -1.55 33.72
C PRO A 6 8.67 -1.67 35.13
N GLN A 7 7.79 -2.65 35.32
CA GLN A 7 7.23 -2.99 36.63
C GLN A 7 8.35 -3.48 37.58
N PRO A 8 8.22 -3.30 38.92
CA PRO A 8 9.16 -3.86 39.88
C PRO A 8 9.32 -5.38 39.68
N GLY A 9 10.57 -5.85 39.60
CA GLY A 9 10.89 -7.25 39.32
C GLY A 9 11.01 -7.61 37.83
N PHE A 10 10.75 -6.67 36.91
CA PHE A 10 10.89 -6.88 35.47
C PHE A 10 12.02 -6.02 34.87
N VAL A 11 12.69 -6.55 33.86
CA VAL A 11 13.74 -5.86 33.10
C VAL A 11 13.31 -5.77 31.63
N VAL A 12 13.48 -4.59 31.02
CA VAL A 12 13.35 -4.45 29.57
C VAL A 12 14.65 -4.86 28.92
N GLN A 13 14.58 -5.85 28.03
CA GLN A 13 15.71 -6.25 27.20
C GLN A 13 15.35 -6.00 25.74
N ALA A 14 16.32 -5.50 24.97
CA ALA A 14 16.21 -5.38 23.53
C ALA A 14 17.23 -6.33 22.91
N TYR A 15 16.76 -7.17 21.98
CA TYR A 15 17.62 -8.11 21.27
C TYR A 15 17.70 -7.73 19.81
N ARG A 16 18.88 -7.89 19.22
CA ARG A 16 19.10 -7.79 17.79
C ARG A 16 19.59 -9.15 17.30
N PHE A 17 18.82 -9.76 16.41
CA PHE A 17 19.16 -11.04 15.80
C PHE A 17 19.56 -10.82 14.35
N ALA A 18 20.56 -11.58 13.90
CA ALA A 18 20.75 -11.82 12.48
C ALA A 18 19.77 -12.92 12.05
N LEU A 19 19.00 -12.67 11.00
CA LEU A 19 18.18 -13.72 10.42
C LEU A 19 19.09 -14.63 9.59
N ASP A 20 19.00 -15.95 9.81
CA ASP A 20 19.63 -16.98 8.98
C ASP A 20 18.54 -17.80 8.27
N PRO A 21 17.83 -17.19 7.30
CA PRO A 21 16.71 -17.86 6.64
C PRO A 21 17.23 -18.95 5.70
N ASN A 22 16.61 -20.11 5.71
CA ASN A 22 16.79 -21.07 4.64
C ASN A 22 16.21 -20.53 3.32
N ALA A 23 16.52 -21.20 2.20
CA ALA A 23 16.09 -20.76 0.88
C ALA A 23 14.57 -20.57 0.72
N ALA A 24 13.74 -21.36 1.42
CA ALA A 24 12.29 -21.19 1.38
C ALA A 24 11.83 -19.95 2.16
N GLN A 25 12.41 -19.71 3.34
CA GLN A 25 12.14 -18.53 4.15
C GLN A 25 12.60 -17.25 3.45
N GLU A 26 13.76 -17.26 2.80
CA GLU A 26 14.24 -16.11 2.05
C GLU A 26 13.29 -15.72 0.91
N ARG A 27 12.80 -16.71 0.15
CA ARG A 27 11.79 -16.47 -0.88
C ARG A 27 10.50 -15.89 -0.31
N ALA A 28 10.03 -16.41 0.83
CA ALA A 28 8.83 -15.89 1.49
C ALA A 28 9.02 -14.44 1.94
N LEU A 29 10.15 -14.11 2.57
CA LEU A 29 10.48 -12.74 2.98
C LEU A 29 10.50 -11.78 1.78
N ARG A 30 11.18 -12.16 0.70
CA ARG A 30 11.22 -11.36 -0.54
C ARG A 30 9.82 -11.19 -1.15
N SER A 31 9.01 -12.25 -1.16
CA SER A 31 7.62 -12.21 -1.65
C SER A 31 6.76 -11.24 -0.84
N HIS A 32 6.82 -11.29 0.50
CA HIS A 32 6.05 -10.38 1.36
C HIS A 32 6.46 -8.92 1.16
N CYS A 33 7.77 -8.63 1.13
CA CYS A 33 8.27 -7.28 0.87
C CYS A 33 7.86 -6.78 -0.53
N GLY A 34 7.96 -7.65 -1.54
CA GLY A 34 7.54 -7.36 -2.91
C GLY A 34 6.04 -7.06 -3.00
N ALA A 35 5.21 -7.90 -2.38
CA ALA A 35 3.76 -7.74 -2.36
C ALA A 35 3.33 -6.42 -1.71
N ALA A 36 3.98 -6.02 -0.60
CA ALA A 36 3.71 -4.74 0.04
C ALA A 36 4.04 -3.55 -0.88
N ARG A 37 5.20 -3.59 -1.55
CA ARG A 37 5.60 -2.53 -2.49
C ARG A 37 4.69 -2.48 -3.70
N ALA A 38 4.27 -3.62 -4.21
CA ALA A 38 3.42 -3.70 -5.38
C ALA A 38 2.00 -3.20 -5.07
N ALA A 39 1.43 -3.54 -3.91
CA ALA A 39 0.15 -2.98 -3.44
C ALA A 39 0.22 -1.45 -3.25
N TYR A 40 1.33 -0.94 -2.69
CA TYR A 40 1.57 0.50 -2.56
C TYR A 40 1.58 1.21 -3.92
N ASN A 41 2.40 0.72 -4.86
CA ASN A 41 2.50 1.31 -6.19
C ASN A 41 1.17 1.26 -6.94
N TRP A 42 0.42 0.16 -6.80
CA TRP A 42 -0.92 0.04 -7.39
C TRP A 42 -1.87 1.11 -6.84
N ALA A 43 -1.86 1.35 -5.52
CA ALA A 43 -2.72 2.34 -4.89
C ALA A 43 -2.39 3.77 -5.34
N VAL A 44 -1.09 4.11 -5.40
CA VAL A 44 -0.63 5.42 -5.91
C VAL A 44 -1.12 5.62 -7.35
N ALA A 45 -0.82 4.66 -8.24
CA ALA A 45 -1.24 4.75 -9.64
C ALA A 45 -2.77 4.87 -9.80
N ARG A 46 -3.54 4.16 -8.96
CA ARG A 46 -5.01 4.24 -8.98
C ARG A 46 -5.52 5.62 -8.61
N VAL A 47 -4.96 6.24 -7.57
CA VAL A 47 -5.39 7.56 -7.09
C VAL A 47 -4.97 8.64 -8.10
N GLU A 48 -3.70 8.63 -8.49
CA GLU A 48 -3.14 9.58 -9.47
C GLU A 48 -3.87 9.53 -10.81
N ALA A 49 -4.37 8.37 -11.25
CA ALA A 49 -5.16 8.28 -12.48
C ALA A 49 -6.39 9.20 -12.46
N SER A 50 -7.09 9.35 -11.32
CA SER A 50 -8.20 10.30 -11.23
C SER A 50 -7.73 11.75 -11.25
N TRP A 51 -6.53 12.02 -10.72
CA TRP A 51 -5.96 13.36 -10.68
C TRP A 51 -5.53 13.81 -12.07
N TRP A 52 -4.81 12.95 -12.79
CA TRP A 52 -4.38 13.21 -14.16
C TRP A 52 -5.55 13.34 -15.11
N GLN A 53 -6.59 12.51 -14.96
CA GLN A 53 -7.80 12.62 -15.76
C GLN A 53 -8.50 13.98 -15.55
N ARG A 54 -8.71 14.39 -14.30
CA ARG A 54 -9.31 15.70 -13.99
C ARG A 54 -8.48 16.86 -14.55
N ARG A 55 -7.16 16.81 -14.39
CA ARG A 55 -6.25 17.82 -14.93
C ARG A 55 -6.35 17.93 -16.46
N ALA A 56 -6.53 16.80 -17.15
CA ALA A 56 -6.74 16.79 -18.60
C ALA A 56 -8.10 17.39 -18.96
N GLU A 57 -9.17 17.00 -18.27
CA GLU A 57 -10.52 17.54 -18.48
C GLU A 57 -10.59 19.06 -18.25
N GLU A 58 -9.97 19.55 -17.17
CA GLU A 58 -9.80 20.98 -16.89
C GLU A 58 -9.07 21.69 -18.04
N SER A 59 -8.05 21.06 -18.63
CA SER A 59 -7.29 21.65 -19.74
C SER A 59 -8.11 21.85 -21.02
N TYR A 60 -9.22 21.14 -21.17
CA TYR A 60 -10.17 21.28 -22.29
C TYR A 60 -11.41 22.10 -21.91
N GLY A 61 -11.44 22.70 -20.71
CA GLY A 61 -12.50 23.59 -20.26
C GLY A 61 -13.75 22.88 -19.72
N ILE A 62 -13.65 21.62 -19.31
CA ILE A 62 -14.76 20.91 -18.67
C ILE A 62 -15.07 21.58 -17.32
N PRO A 63 -16.34 21.92 -17.02
CA PRO A 63 -16.72 22.53 -15.75
C PRO A 63 -16.48 21.57 -14.58
N GLU A 64 -16.17 22.11 -13.40
CA GLU A 64 -15.84 21.29 -12.21
C GLU A 64 -16.91 20.23 -11.87
N ALA A 65 -18.19 20.57 -12.07
CA ALA A 65 -19.33 19.69 -11.84
C ALA A 65 -19.37 18.45 -12.74
N GLU A 66 -18.68 18.50 -13.88
CA GLU A 66 -18.61 17.43 -14.89
C GLU A 66 -17.28 16.68 -14.89
N LEU A 67 -16.31 17.11 -14.06
CA LEU A 67 -15.02 16.44 -13.94
C LEU A 67 -15.17 15.02 -13.36
N THR A 68 -14.26 14.14 -13.76
CA THR A 68 -14.11 12.79 -13.22
C THR A 68 -14.13 12.83 -11.69
N GLN A 69 -14.98 12.00 -11.08
CA GLN A 69 -15.10 11.93 -9.63
C GLN A 69 -13.79 11.48 -8.97
N TRP A 70 -13.49 12.08 -7.81
CA TRP A 70 -12.37 11.64 -6.99
C TRP A 70 -12.55 10.20 -6.54
N ARG A 71 -11.49 9.40 -6.69
CA ARG A 71 -11.47 8.04 -6.14
C ARG A 71 -11.23 8.12 -4.63
N PRO A 72 -11.97 7.33 -3.81
CA PRO A 72 -11.71 7.27 -2.39
C PRO A 72 -10.33 6.65 -2.13
N TRP A 73 -9.59 7.23 -1.19
CA TRP A 73 -8.19 6.91 -0.89
C TRP A 73 -7.97 6.51 0.57
N SER A 74 -9.05 6.27 1.31
CA SER A 74 -8.96 5.66 2.64
C SER A 74 -8.46 4.22 2.54
N LEU A 75 -7.78 3.74 3.58
CA LEU A 75 -7.26 2.37 3.63
C LEU A 75 -8.34 1.30 3.37
N PRO A 76 -9.55 1.38 3.97
CA PRO A 76 -10.62 0.41 3.66
C PRO A 76 -11.07 0.44 2.19
N ALA A 77 -11.18 1.62 1.58
CA ALA A 77 -11.60 1.78 0.19
C ALA A 77 -10.55 1.25 -0.80
N LEU A 78 -9.27 1.58 -0.56
CA LEU A 78 -8.16 1.09 -1.37
C LEU A 78 -8.01 -0.43 -1.24
N ARG A 79 -8.18 -1.00 -0.04
CA ARG A 79 -8.13 -2.45 0.17
C ARG A 79 -9.23 -3.17 -0.60
N LYS A 80 -10.47 -2.65 -0.55
CA LYS A 80 -11.60 -3.19 -1.32
C LYS A 80 -11.30 -3.17 -2.82
N ALA A 81 -10.94 -2.01 -3.36
CA ALA A 81 -10.65 -1.85 -4.78
C ALA A 81 -9.44 -2.69 -5.24
N PHE A 82 -8.43 -2.87 -4.38
CA PHE A 82 -7.27 -3.69 -4.71
C PHE A 82 -7.62 -5.19 -4.79
N ASN A 83 -8.49 -5.66 -3.89
CA ASN A 83 -8.99 -7.03 -3.94
C ASN A 83 -9.81 -7.28 -5.20
N GLU A 84 -10.68 -6.36 -5.59
CA GLU A 84 -11.42 -6.43 -6.86
C GLU A 84 -10.47 -6.39 -8.08
N GLY A 85 -9.48 -5.49 -8.05
CA GLY A 85 -8.49 -5.33 -9.11
C GLY A 85 -7.61 -6.56 -9.31
N LYS A 86 -7.28 -7.31 -8.25
CA LYS A 86 -6.48 -8.55 -8.37
C LYS A 86 -7.10 -9.59 -9.32
N HIS A 87 -8.42 -9.57 -9.49
CA HIS A 87 -9.11 -10.50 -10.38
C HIS A 87 -9.17 -10.04 -11.84
N SER A 88 -8.90 -8.76 -12.12
CA SER A 88 -9.12 -8.15 -13.44
C SER A 88 -7.89 -7.44 -14.02
N ASP A 89 -6.92 -7.07 -13.18
CA ASP A 89 -5.72 -6.35 -13.58
C ASP A 89 -4.64 -7.34 -14.04
N PRO A 90 -4.20 -7.29 -15.31
CA PRO A 90 -3.15 -8.19 -15.82
C PRO A 90 -1.85 -8.11 -15.03
N ARG A 91 -1.57 -6.98 -14.37
CA ARG A 91 -0.38 -6.82 -13.52
C ARG A 91 -0.41 -7.71 -12.27
N CYS A 92 -1.60 -8.18 -11.89
CA CYS A 92 -1.84 -9.07 -10.77
C CYS A 92 -2.06 -10.53 -11.21
N ALA A 93 -2.01 -10.84 -12.52
CA ALA A 93 -2.36 -12.17 -13.04
C ALA A 93 -1.44 -13.31 -12.58
N HIS A 94 -0.24 -12.97 -12.08
CA HIS A 94 0.77 -13.93 -11.63
C HIS A 94 0.96 -13.93 -10.10
N TRP A 95 0.02 -13.34 -9.37
CA TRP A 95 0.08 -13.21 -7.92
C TRP A 95 -0.75 -14.27 -7.21
#